data_AF-A0A9P6LEI6-F1
#
_entry.id   AF-A0A9P6LEI6-F1
#
_cell.length_a   1.000
_cell.length_b   1.000
_cell.length_c   1.000
_cell.angle_alpha   90.00
_cell.angle_beta   90.00
_cell.angle_gamma   90.00
#
_symmetry.space_group_name_H-M   'P 1'
#
loop_
_entity.id
_entity.type
_entity.pdbx_description
1 polymer ?
#
loop_
_entity_poly.entity_id
_entity_poly.type
_entity_poly.pdbx_seq_one_letter_code
_entity_poly.pdbx_strand_id
1 'polypeptide(L)'
;MVEDPEQAAYIIEWTTLDDLKNFQSSPACAEFLRNLPESKDPRVSVESGQALGHLSFEDASAQPSPASSRFLTLKHIKEEVTSNVEGRVTFTAFSIPQKIDDVRGMWNDKFSSAFGTFVPRGSEFMKSHRYFRHHLSAVWFWVLEEDNWVANKFGNSDQTQGHSHGRTVFCQFYVWRRRLDVTPEHEEASAADPQARESWEQAIAQVMPPATAWEQERWDIRGVPRFFPPEPDVDPEYPEYELEQRRALDEYLQMHGFKVGETSQTD
;
A
#
# COMPACT_ATOMS: atom_id res chain seq x y z
N MET A 1 -4.53 15.82 0.47
CA MET A 1 -3.73 15.70 1.70
C MET A 1 -4.16 14.45 2.46
N VAL A 2 -3.22 13.63 2.92
CA VAL A 2 -3.50 12.47 3.80
C VAL A 2 -3.91 13.02 5.17
N GLU A 3 -4.93 12.44 5.81
CA GLU A 3 -5.48 12.93 7.08
C GLU A 3 -4.48 12.77 8.24
N ASP A 4 -3.78 11.63 8.27
CA ASP A 4 -2.70 11.35 9.20
C ASP A 4 -1.44 10.91 8.43
N PRO A 5 -0.47 11.82 8.21
CA PRO A 5 0.79 11.49 7.54
C PRO A 5 1.62 10.43 8.25
N GLU A 6 1.47 10.24 9.56
CA GLU A 6 2.24 9.24 10.33
C GLU A 6 1.72 7.81 10.08
N GLN A 7 0.46 7.68 9.66
CA GLN A 7 -0.16 6.40 9.27
C GLN A 7 -0.17 6.18 7.76
N ALA A 8 0.43 7.08 6.98
CA ALA A 8 0.48 6.97 5.53
C ALA A 8 1.42 5.83 5.10
N ALA A 9 0.97 5.06 4.10
CA ALA A 9 1.80 4.08 3.42
C ALA A 9 1.94 4.44 1.93
N TYR A 10 3.11 4.21 1.37
CA TYR A 10 3.33 4.29 -0.07
C TYR A 10 3.11 2.91 -0.69
N ILE A 11 2.22 2.85 -1.69
CA ILE A 11 2.03 1.66 -2.52
C ILE A 11 2.73 1.93 -3.85
N ILE A 12 3.75 1.15 -4.15
CA ILE A 12 4.53 1.27 -5.39
C ILE A 12 4.30 0.01 -6.21
N GLU A 13 3.81 0.21 -7.44
CA GLU A 13 3.62 -0.87 -8.41
C GLU A 13 4.92 -1.09 -9.20
N TRP A 14 5.42 -2.32 -9.18
CA TRP A 14 6.61 -2.73 -9.92
C TRP A 14 6.23 -3.65 -11.06
N THR A 15 6.85 -3.46 -12.23
CA THR A 15 6.59 -4.31 -13.40
C THR A 15 7.14 -5.72 -13.17
N THR A 16 8.34 -5.81 -12.60
CA THR A 16 8.99 -7.08 -12.27
C THR A 16 9.60 -7.05 -10.86
N LEU A 17 9.91 -8.25 -10.34
CA LEU A 17 10.65 -8.38 -9.08
C LEU A 17 12.08 -7.81 -9.20
N ASP A 18 12.66 -7.84 -10.38
CA ASP A 18 14.00 -7.32 -10.61
C ASP A 18 14.02 -5.79 -10.60
N ASP A 19 12.95 -5.11 -11.05
CA ASP A 19 12.81 -3.67 -10.92
C ASP A 19 12.79 -3.23 -9.45
N LEU A 20 12.08 -3.97 -8.59
CA LEU A 20 12.09 -3.75 -7.15
C LEU A 20 13.50 -3.90 -6.57
N LYS A 21 14.20 -5.00 -6.92
CA LYS A 21 15.57 -5.24 -6.43
C LYS A 21 16.54 -4.15 -6.90
N ASN A 22 16.43 -3.74 -8.16
CA ASN A 22 17.23 -2.66 -8.72
C ASN A 22 17.00 -1.36 -7.97
N PHE A 23 15.73 -1.00 -7.71
CA PHE A 23 15.40 0.16 -6.89
C PHE A 23 15.99 0.05 -5.48
N GLN A 24 15.77 -1.07 -4.79
CA GLN A 24 16.27 -1.31 -3.43
C GLN A 24 17.80 -1.18 -3.33
N SER A 25 18.52 -1.58 -4.38
CA SER A 25 19.98 -1.45 -4.46
C SER A 25 20.48 -0.06 -4.88
N SER A 26 19.59 0.81 -5.36
CA SER A 26 19.95 2.13 -5.88
C SER A 26 20.03 3.19 -4.78
N PRO A 27 20.81 4.29 -5.00
CA PRO A 27 20.81 5.44 -4.09
C PRO A 27 19.42 6.06 -3.90
N ALA A 28 18.55 5.97 -4.90
CA ALA A 28 17.18 6.51 -4.82
C ALA A 28 16.34 5.84 -3.74
N CYS A 29 16.57 4.56 -3.43
CA CYS A 29 15.90 3.89 -2.31
C CYS A 29 16.34 4.48 -0.97
N ALA A 30 17.65 4.73 -0.79
CA ALA A 30 18.15 5.35 0.44
C ALA A 30 17.58 6.76 0.64
N GLU A 31 17.53 7.57 -0.43
CA GLU A 31 16.91 8.90 -0.38
C GLU A 31 15.42 8.84 -0.11
N PHE A 32 14.70 7.93 -0.78
CA PHE A 32 13.27 7.71 -0.55
C PHE A 32 13.00 7.36 0.91
N LEU A 33 13.74 6.40 1.48
CA LEU A 33 13.56 5.97 2.87
C LEU A 33 13.95 7.05 3.89
N ARG A 34 14.97 7.87 3.60
CA ARG A 34 15.39 8.98 4.49
C ARG A 34 14.29 10.02 4.68
N ASN A 35 13.45 10.22 3.66
CA ASN A 35 12.34 11.16 3.72
C ASN A 35 11.08 10.59 4.38
N LEU A 36 11.08 9.31 4.76
CA LEU A 36 9.98 8.68 5.47
C LEU A 36 10.25 8.68 6.98
N PRO A 37 9.25 9.01 7.82
CA PRO A 37 9.42 8.95 9.27
C PRO A 37 9.93 7.56 9.67
N GLU A 38 10.99 7.52 10.47
CA GLU A 38 11.41 6.27 11.09
C GLU A 38 10.28 5.78 11.99
N SER A 39 9.87 4.53 11.85
CA SER A 39 8.82 3.95 12.68
C SER A 39 9.26 4.02 14.14
N LYS A 40 8.78 5.02 14.88
CA LYS A 40 9.01 5.09 16.32
C LYS A 40 8.22 3.97 16.97
N ASP A 41 8.86 3.33 17.93
CA ASP A 41 8.24 2.49 18.95
C ASP A 41 6.86 3.08 19.37
N PRO A 42 5.80 2.28 19.49
CA PRO A 42 4.46 2.76 19.87
C PRO A 42 4.35 3.31 21.30
N ARG A 43 5.48 3.65 21.95
CA ARG A 43 5.57 4.15 23.33
C ARG A 43 6.00 5.60 23.49
N VAL A 44 6.17 6.37 22.42
CA VAL A 44 6.38 7.82 22.55
C VAL A 44 5.41 8.58 21.65
N SER A 45 4.18 8.66 22.15
CA SER A 45 3.30 9.79 21.86
C SER A 45 3.91 11.06 22.46
N VAL A 46 3.59 12.20 21.84
CA VAL A 46 3.79 13.59 22.24
C VAL A 46 4.89 14.34 21.44
N GLU A 47 4.38 15.30 20.66
CA GLU A 47 5.03 16.50 20.12
C GLU A 47 6.14 16.32 19.08
N SER A 48 5.79 16.47 17.80
CA SER A 48 6.60 17.22 16.82
C SER A 48 5.83 17.55 15.55
N GLY A 49 4.73 18.31 15.68
CA GLY A 49 3.99 18.89 14.55
C GLY A 49 4.66 20.11 13.88
N GLN A 50 5.97 20.32 14.05
CA GLN A 50 6.67 21.52 13.55
C GLN A 50 7.97 21.25 12.78
N ALA A 51 8.38 20.00 12.56
CA ALA A 51 9.71 19.70 12.01
C ALA A 51 9.78 19.52 10.47
N LEU A 52 8.69 19.74 9.73
CA LEU A 52 8.70 19.68 8.25
C LEU A 52 9.02 21.03 7.57
N GLY A 53 9.49 22.03 8.34
CA GLY A 53 9.68 23.41 7.87
C GLY A 53 11.11 23.88 7.62
N HIS A 54 12.16 23.11 7.95
CA HIS A 54 13.54 23.58 7.82
C HIS A 54 14.47 22.51 7.28
N LEU A 55 14.70 22.54 5.97
CA LEU A 55 15.79 21.82 5.31
C LEU A 55 16.99 22.76 5.22
N SER A 56 18.00 22.56 6.07
CA SER A 56 19.38 23.02 5.82
C SER A 56 20.21 21.80 5.44
N PHE A 57 20.87 21.90 4.30
CA PHE A 57 21.57 20.81 3.62
C PHE A 57 22.99 20.64 4.16
N GLU A 58 23.16 20.40 5.47
CA GLU A 58 24.49 20.16 6.04
C GLU A 58 24.35 19.44 7.40
N ASP A 59 24.37 18.10 7.37
CA ASP A 59 25.29 17.33 8.22
C ASP A 59 25.33 15.87 7.76
N ALA A 60 26.48 15.48 7.20
CA ALA A 60 26.75 14.14 6.71
C ALA A 60 27.67 13.43 7.71
N SER A 61 27.13 12.75 8.73
CA SER A 61 27.89 11.73 9.48
C SER A 61 27.02 10.87 10.40
N ALA A 62 26.15 10.05 9.82
CA ALA A 62 25.70 8.83 10.50
C ALA A 62 25.46 7.75 9.46
N GLN A 63 26.29 6.69 9.45
CA GLN A 63 25.97 5.48 8.70
C GLN A 63 24.74 4.83 9.36
N PRO A 64 23.60 4.72 8.66
CA PRO A 64 22.48 3.96 9.18
C PRO A 64 22.84 2.47 9.13
N SER A 65 22.69 1.80 10.28
CA SER A 65 22.62 0.34 10.38
C SER A 65 21.70 -0.22 9.28
N PRO A 66 21.94 -1.42 8.73
CA PRO A 66 21.12 -1.96 7.65
C PRO A 66 19.67 -2.02 8.12
N ALA A 67 18.84 -1.15 7.55
CA ALA A 67 17.44 -1.03 7.93
C ALA A 67 16.79 -2.39 7.72
N SER A 68 16.20 -2.95 8.78
CA SER A 68 15.22 -4.02 8.67
C SER A 68 14.22 -3.64 7.57
N SER A 69 13.96 -4.54 6.61
CA SER A 69 13.19 -4.25 5.39
C SER A 69 11.95 -3.42 5.71
N ARG A 70 11.94 -2.16 5.25
CA ARG A 70 10.79 -1.24 5.34
C ARG A 70 9.76 -1.50 4.23
N PHE A 71 9.95 -2.57 3.45
CA PHE A 71 9.13 -2.91 2.31
C PHE A 71 8.36 -4.21 2.57
N LEU A 72 7.05 -4.10 2.65
CA LEU A 72 6.16 -5.26 2.51
C LEU A 72 5.98 -5.55 1.02
N THR A 73 6.59 -6.64 0.54
CA THR A 73 6.51 -7.00 -0.88
C THR A 73 5.33 -7.93 -1.14
N LEU A 74 4.40 -7.48 -1.98
CA LEU A 74 3.19 -8.19 -2.35
C LEU A 74 3.24 -8.62 -3.81
N LYS A 75 2.79 -9.84 -4.10
CA LYS A 75 2.61 -10.33 -5.47
C LYS A 75 1.13 -10.65 -5.73
N HIS A 76 0.61 -10.27 -6.89
CA HIS A 76 -0.75 -10.64 -7.29
C HIS A 76 -0.90 -12.18 -7.33
N ILE A 77 -2.05 -12.68 -6.86
CA ILE A 77 -2.38 -14.11 -6.97
C ILE A 77 -2.74 -14.49 -8.41
N LYS A 78 -3.38 -13.56 -9.14
CA LYS A 78 -3.75 -13.72 -10.54
C LYS A 78 -2.74 -13.00 -11.43
N GLU A 79 -2.38 -13.60 -12.56
CA GLU A 79 -1.48 -12.99 -13.55
C GLU A 79 -2.09 -11.75 -14.23
N GLU A 80 -3.42 -11.68 -14.28
CA GLU A 80 -4.12 -10.49 -14.75
C GLU A 80 -3.94 -9.37 -13.72
N VAL A 81 -3.16 -8.34 -14.12
CA VAL A 81 -3.02 -7.07 -13.37
C VAL A 81 -4.42 -6.56 -13.10
N THR A 82 -4.83 -6.72 -11.85
CA THR A 82 -6.19 -6.39 -11.44
C THR A 82 -6.16 -4.91 -11.11
N SER A 83 -6.78 -4.12 -11.98
CA SER A 83 -7.37 -2.78 -11.77
C SER A 83 -6.94 -1.98 -10.53
N ASN A 84 -6.53 -0.73 -10.76
CA ASN A 84 -6.28 0.34 -9.79
C ASN A 84 -7.00 0.16 -8.43
N VAL A 85 -6.22 0.03 -7.35
CA VAL A 85 -6.68 -0.04 -5.95
C VAL A 85 -6.99 1.34 -5.36
N GLU A 86 -6.88 2.41 -6.16
CA GLU A 86 -7.23 3.77 -5.77
C GLU A 86 -8.69 3.89 -5.29
N GLY A 87 -8.86 4.75 -4.29
CA GLY A 87 -10.10 5.01 -3.59
C GLY A 87 -10.13 4.32 -2.23
N ARG A 88 -11.34 4.17 -1.70
CA ARG A 88 -11.54 3.56 -0.39
C ARG A 88 -11.44 2.04 -0.49
N VAL A 89 -10.65 1.45 0.40
CA VAL A 89 -10.37 0.02 0.43
C VAL A 89 -10.54 -0.52 1.85
N THR A 90 -11.20 -1.66 1.96
CA THR A 90 -11.08 -2.53 3.15
C THR A 90 -9.97 -3.54 2.88
N PHE A 91 -8.84 -3.36 3.55
CA PHE A 91 -7.70 -4.27 3.49
C PHE A 91 -7.89 -5.37 4.52
N THR A 92 -7.79 -6.64 4.11
CA THR A 92 -7.85 -7.78 5.04
C THR A 92 -6.68 -8.72 4.78
N ALA A 93 -5.87 -9.00 5.80
CA ALA A 93 -4.76 -9.93 5.72
C ALA A 93 -5.10 -11.21 6.48
N PHE A 94 -4.73 -12.35 5.92
CA PHE A 94 -4.96 -13.68 6.47
C PHE A 94 -3.64 -14.41 6.64
N SER A 95 -3.38 -14.96 7.81
CA SER A 95 -2.20 -15.75 8.11
C SER A 95 -2.53 -17.23 8.08
N ILE A 96 -1.78 -18.00 7.29
CA ILE A 96 -1.82 -19.47 7.22
C ILE A 96 -0.51 -20.00 7.79
N PRO A 97 -0.53 -20.89 8.80
CA PRO A 97 0.66 -21.29 9.55
C PRO A 97 1.68 -22.13 8.74
N GLN A 98 1.44 -22.34 7.45
CA GLN A 98 2.28 -23.15 6.57
C GLN A 98 2.65 -22.37 5.32
N LYS A 99 3.85 -22.62 4.80
CA LYS A 99 4.29 -22.11 3.52
C LYS A 99 3.62 -22.91 2.41
N ILE A 100 2.94 -22.21 1.52
CA ILE A 100 2.18 -22.81 0.42
C ILE A 100 2.94 -22.59 -0.88
N ASP A 101 3.27 -23.67 -1.58
CA ASP A 101 3.94 -23.60 -2.88
C ASP A 101 2.95 -23.23 -3.99
N ASP A 102 1.77 -23.87 -4.03
CA ASP A 102 0.68 -23.54 -4.96
C ASP A 102 -0.30 -22.52 -4.35
N VAL A 103 0.16 -21.28 -4.26
CA VAL A 103 -0.61 -20.15 -3.72
C VAL A 103 -1.92 -19.93 -4.47
N ARG A 104 -1.90 -20.09 -5.80
CA ARG A 104 -3.08 -19.85 -6.65
C ARG A 104 -4.12 -20.97 -6.49
N GLY A 105 -3.70 -22.23 -6.46
CA GLY A 105 -4.58 -23.37 -6.18
C GLY A 105 -5.21 -23.24 -4.80
N MET A 106 -4.40 -22.96 -3.77
CA MET A 106 -4.89 -22.73 -2.42
C MET A 106 -5.92 -21.59 -2.34
N TRP A 107 -5.65 -20.46 -3.00
CA TRP A 107 -6.58 -19.34 -3.05
C TRP A 107 -7.90 -19.72 -3.73
N ASN A 108 -7.84 -20.40 -4.88
CA ASN A 108 -9.03 -20.85 -5.60
C ASN A 108 -9.88 -21.78 -4.73
N ASP A 109 -9.25 -22.74 -4.06
CA ASP A 109 -9.95 -23.78 -3.30
C ASP A 109 -10.55 -23.25 -1.99
N LYS A 110 -9.86 -22.30 -1.34
CA LYS A 110 -10.19 -21.89 0.03
C LYS A 110 -10.80 -20.50 0.14
N PHE A 111 -10.38 -19.55 -0.70
CA PHE A 111 -10.78 -18.15 -0.57
C PHE A 111 -11.75 -17.69 -1.66
N SER A 112 -11.58 -18.19 -2.89
CA SER A 112 -12.37 -17.69 -4.03
C SER A 112 -13.86 -17.95 -3.89
N SER A 113 -14.29 -19.04 -3.24
CA SER A 113 -15.71 -19.34 -3.04
C SER A 113 -16.35 -18.41 -2.01
N ALA A 114 -15.69 -18.20 -0.87
CA ALA A 114 -16.16 -17.35 0.22
C ALA A 114 -16.27 -15.88 -0.22
N PHE A 115 -15.26 -15.38 -0.95
CA PHE A 115 -15.16 -13.96 -1.28
C PHE A 115 -15.49 -13.59 -2.73
N GLY A 116 -15.65 -14.57 -3.64
CA GLY A 116 -15.79 -14.30 -5.07
C GLY A 116 -17.04 -13.49 -5.44
N THR A 117 -18.10 -13.55 -4.63
CA THR A 117 -19.32 -12.73 -4.79
C THR A 117 -19.75 -12.08 -3.48
N PHE A 118 -18.84 -12.02 -2.52
CA PHE A 118 -19.11 -11.43 -1.23
C PHE A 118 -19.38 -9.93 -1.37
N VAL A 119 -20.44 -9.49 -0.72
CA VAL A 119 -20.73 -8.08 -0.44
C VAL A 119 -21.20 -8.03 1.01
N PRO A 120 -20.75 -7.05 1.79
CA PRO A 120 -21.26 -6.89 3.14
C PRO A 120 -22.75 -6.56 3.11
N ARG A 121 -23.45 -6.91 4.19
CA ARG A 121 -24.86 -6.56 4.34
C ARG A 121 -25.07 -5.05 4.22
N GLY A 122 -26.20 -4.67 3.61
CA GLY A 122 -26.51 -3.28 3.26
C GLY A 122 -25.86 -2.80 1.95
N SER A 123 -24.95 -3.58 1.36
CA SER A 123 -24.30 -3.29 0.08
C SER A 123 -24.75 -4.21 -1.06
N GLU A 124 -25.91 -4.87 -0.92
CA GLU A 124 -26.41 -5.83 -1.91
C GLU A 124 -26.74 -5.20 -3.26
N PHE A 125 -27.01 -3.89 -3.30
CA PHE A 125 -27.20 -3.14 -4.54
C PHE A 125 -25.98 -3.23 -5.47
N MET A 126 -24.77 -3.45 -4.92
CA MET A 126 -23.59 -3.66 -5.74
C MET A 126 -23.76 -4.86 -6.67
N LYS A 127 -24.45 -5.93 -6.23
CA LYS A 127 -24.68 -7.14 -7.02
C LYS A 127 -25.65 -6.94 -8.19
N SER A 128 -26.57 -5.99 -8.08
CA SER A 128 -27.52 -5.70 -9.17
C SER A 128 -26.89 -4.85 -10.28
N HIS A 129 -25.70 -4.27 -10.05
CA HIS A 129 -25.02 -3.47 -11.05
C HIS A 129 -24.50 -4.34 -12.20
N ARG A 130 -24.76 -3.93 -13.45
CA ARG A 130 -24.39 -4.67 -14.68
C ARG A 130 -22.90 -5.04 -14.79
N TYR A 131 -22.07 -4.29 -14.09
CA TYR A 131 -20.61 -4.40 -14.12
C TYR A 131 -20.03 -5.16 -12.92
N PHE A 132 -20.84 -5.60 -11.96
CA PHE A 132 -20.37 -6.27 -10.75
C PHE A 132 -19.46 -7.47 -11.02
N ARG A 133 -19.85 -8.34 -11.98
CA ARG A 133 -19.04 -9.53 -12.32
C ARG A 133 -17.77 -9.23 -13.10
N HIS A 134 -17.73 -8.12 -13.83
CA HIS A 134 -16.58 -7.70 -14.63
C HIS A 134 -15.57 -6.89 -13.82
N HIS A 135 -16.00 -6.31 -12.70
CA HIS A 135 -15.15 -5.55 -11.81
C HIS A 135 -15.18 -6.23 -10.46
N LEU A 136 -14.34 -7.26 -10.29
CA LEU A 136 -14.11 -7.86 -8.98
C LEU A 136 -13.84 -6.72 -7.98
N SER A 137 -14.68 -6.62 -6.97
CA SER A 137 -14.50 -5.65 -5.89
C SER A 137 -13.28 -6.00 -5.04
N ALA A 138 -12.74 -7.22 -5.16
CA ALA A 138 -11.54 -7.63 -4.43
C ALA A 138 -10.36 -7.91 -5.37
N VAL A 139 -9.22 -7.31 -5.06
CA VAL A 139 -7.90 -7.65 -5.60
C VAL A 139 -7.15 -8.47 -4.55
N TRP A 140 -6.45 -9.51 -4.98
CA TRP A 140 -5.79 -10.44 -4.06
C TRP A 140 -4.29 -10.55 -4.32
N PHE A 141 -3.55 -10.50 -3.23
CA PHE A 141 -2.10 -10.61 -3.20
C PHE A 141 -1.66 -11.65 -2.17
N TRP A 142 -0.39 -12.02 -2.23
CA TRP A 142 0.30 -12.72 -1.17
C TRP A 142 1.64 -12.08 -0.88
N VAL A 143 2.10 -12.21 0.36
CA VAL A 143 3.37 -11.66 0.82
C VAL A 143 4.52 -12.56 0.34
N LEU A 144 5.51 -11.96 -0.34
CA LEU A 144 6.70 -12.70 -0.80
C LEU A 144 7.71 -12.90 0.32
N GLU A 145 7.91 -11.88 1.16
CA GLU A 145 8.88 -11.86 2.26
C GLU A 145 8.24 -11.19 3.47
N GLU A 146 8.36 -11.83 4.64
CA GLU A 146 7.86 -11.27 5.89
C GLU A 146 8.73 -10.10 6.34
N ASP A 147 8.09 -9.01 6.70
CA ASP A 147 8.73 -7.82 7.26
C ASP A 147 8.26 -7.58 8.72
N ASN A 148 8.66 -6.43 9.27
CA ASN A 148 8.24 -6.03 10.60
C ASN A 148 6.72 -5.85 10.72
N TRP A 149 6.02 -5.46 9.64
CA TRP A 149 4.56 -5.34 9.67
C TRP A 149 3.91 -6.71 9.90
N VAL A 150 4.36 -7.75 9.18
CA VAL A 150 3.86 -9.12 9.39
C VAL A 150 4.15 -9.61 10.80
N ALA A 151 5.37 -9.37 11.31
CA ALA A 151 5.75 -9.73 12.67
C ALA A 151 4.91 -9.01 13.74
N ASN A 152 4.63 -7.72 13.53
CA ASN A 152 3.82 -6.91 14.47
C ASN A 152 2.36 -7.38 14.50
N LYS A 153 1.79 -7.73 13.34
CA LYS A 153 0.38 -8.11 13.20
C LYS A 153 0.11 -9.56 13.60
N PHE A 154 1.02 -10.47 13.24
CA PHE A 154 0.80 -11.90 13.40
C PHE A 154 1.80 -12.57 14.35
N GLY A 155 2.62 -11.79 15.07
CA GLY A 155 3.69 -12.30 15.92
C GLY A 155 4.90 -12.79 15.13
N ASN A 156 6.00 -13.10 15.81
CA ASN A 156 7.17 -13.71 15.15
C ASN A 156 6.87 -15.17 14.78
N SER A 157 7.35 -15.62 13.62
CA SER A 157 7.32 -17.05 13.30
C SER A 157 8.29 -17.78 14.24
N ASP A 158 7.77 -18.64 15.11
CA ASP A 158 8.59 -19.44 16.01
C ASP A 158 9.44 -20.42 15.20
N GLN A 159 10.75 -20.15 15.09
CA GLN A 159 11.73 -20.98 14.40
C GLN A 159 12.11 -22.25 15.20
N THR A 160 11.21 -22.81 15.99
CA THR A 160 11.51 -23.97 16.83
C THR A 160 11.32 -25.28 16.06
N GLN A 161 12.46 -25.84 15.65
CA GLN A 161 12.72 -27.24 15.25
C GLN A 161 11.97 -27.78 14.01
N GLY A 162 12.73 -27.92 12.90
CA GLY A 162 12.74 -29.19 12.15
C GLY A 162 12.27 -29.16 10.69
N HIS A 163 11.19 -28.47 10.32
CA HIS A 163 10.62 -28.59 8.97
C HIS A 163 9.96 -27.29 8.50
N SER A 164 10.53 -26.63 7.48
CA SER A 164 9.93 -25.55 6.66
C SER A 164 8.85 -24.65 7.33
N HIS A 165 9.14 -24.09 8.50
CA HIS A 165 8.17 -23.31 9.31
C HIS A 165 8.02 -21.86 8.84
N GLY A 166 7.72 -21.67 7.55
CA GLY A 166 7.22 -20.38 7.05
C GLY A 166 5.69 -20.35 7.13
N ARG A 167 5.11 -19.16 7.25
CA ARG A 167 3.67 -18.95 7.03
C ARG A 167 3.46 -18.33 5.65
N THR A 168 2.22 -18.45 5.17
CA THR A 168 1.77 -17.74 3.97
C THR A 168 0.77 -16.68 4.41
N VAL A 169 0.98 -15.44 3.96
CA VAL A 169 0.05 -14.35 4.22
C VAL A 169 -0.66 -13.96 2.92
N PHE A 170 -1.97 -14.06 2.93
CA PHE A 170 -2.83 -13.58 1.85
C PHE A 170 -3.38 -12.20 2.20
N CYS A 171 -3.41 -11.30 1.22
CA CYS A 171 -3.94 -9.94 1.38
C CYS A 171 -5.07 -9.70 0.39
N GLN A 172 -6.22 -9.28 0.91
CA GLN A 172 -7.39 -8.88 0.14
C GLN A 172 -7.52 -7.36 0.20
N PHE A 173 -7.61 -6.73 -0.97
CA PHE A 173 -7.98 -5.33 -1.14
C PHE A 173 -9.41 -5.29 -1.66
N TYR A 174 -10.39 -5.14 -0.77
CA TYR A 174 -11.78 -4.93 -1.17
C TYR A 174 -12.00 -3.44 -1.49
N VAL A 175 -12.03 -3.13 -2.77
CA VAL A 175 -12.17 -1.79 -3.35
C VAL A 175 -13.63 -1.38 -3.42
N TRP A 176 -13.96 -0.31 -2.71
CA TRP A 176 -15.26 0.35 -2.75
C TRP A 176 -15.36 1.26 -3.98
N ARG A 177 -15.62 0.64 -5.13
CA ARG A 177 -15.56 1.32 -6.42
C ARG A 177 -16.70 2.31 -6.59
N ARG A 178 -16.35 3.59 -6.84
CA ARG A 178 -17.29 4.63 -7.27
C ARG A 178 -18.09 4.26 -8.53
N ARG A 179 -17.52 3.45 -9.44
CA ARG A 179 -18.19 2.96 -10.65
C ARG A 179 -19.34 1.98 -10.39
N LEU A 180 -19.49 1.50 -9.16
CA LEU A 180 -20.60 0.67 -8.69
C LEU A 180 -21.56 1.49 -7.82
N ASP A 181 -21.56 2.82 -7.97
CA ASP A 181 -22.34 3.79 -7.20
C ASP A 181 -22.08 3.74 -5.68
N VAL A 182 -20.91 3.22 -5.29
CA VAL A 182 -20.48 3.24 -3.90
C VAL A 182 -19.79 4.57 -3.61
N THR A 183 -20.42 5.40 -2.79
CA THR A 183 -19.80 6.62 -2.27
C THR A 183 -19.01 6.33 -0.98
N PRO A 184 -18.06 7.20 -0.59
CA PRO A 184 -17.37 7.07 0.70
C PRO A 184 -18.33 6.94 1.89
N GLU A 185 -19.46 7.66 1.86
CA GLU A 185 -20.48 7.63 2.91
C GLU A 185 -21.18 6.27 3.00
N HIS A 186 -21.32 5.55 1.87
CA HIS A 186 -21.87 4.19 1.88
C HIS A 186 -20.92 3.20 2.56
N GLU A 187 -19.62 3.29 2.27
CA GLU A 187 -18.64 2.48 2.96
C GLU A 187 -18.63 2.80 4.47
N GLU A 188 -18.72 4.07 4.84
CA GLU A 188 -18.72 4.48 6.24
C GLU A 188 -19.97 4.01 6.98
N ALA A 189 -21.14 4.10 6.34
CA ALA A 189 -22.38 3.53 6.85
C ALA A 189 -22.28 2.01 7.01
N SER A 190 -21.67 1.30 6.04
CA SER A 190 -21.43 -0.14 6.13
C SER A 190 -20.45 -0.48 7.26
N ALA A 191 -19.38 0.30 7.46
CA ALA A 191 -18.43 0.10 8.54
C ALA A 191 -19.06 0.32 9.94
N ALA A 192 -20.06 1.20 10.03
CA ALA A 192 -20.81 1.46 11.25
C ALA A 192 -21.96 0.45 11.50
N ASP A 193 -22.36 -0.34 10.50
CA ASP A 193 -23.46 -1.30 10.60
C ASP A 193 -23.01 -2.62 11.25
N PRO A 194 -23.57 -3.00 12.42
CA PRO A 194 -23.28 -4.28 13.05
C PRO A 194 -23.57 -5.50 12.15
N GLN A 195 -24.59 -5.42 11.29
CA GLN A 195 -24.93 -6.54 10.39
C GLN A 195 -23.91 -6.70 9.27
N ALA A 196 -23.36 -5.60 8.76
CA ALA A 196 -22.27 -5.63 7.80
C ALA A 196 -21.02 -6.26 8.43
N ARG A 197 -20.69 -5.87 9.68
CA ARG A 197 -19.60 -6.50 10.43
C ARG A 197 -19.81 -8.00 10.63
N GLU A 198 -21.01 -8.42 11.06
CA GLU A 198 -21.35 -9.84 11.20
C GLU A 198 -21.18 -10.58 9.88
N SER A 199 -21.58 -9.97 8.76
CA SER A 199 -21.44 -10.59 7.44
C SER A 199 -19.97 -10.77 7.02
N TRP A 200 -19.08 -9.84 7.38
CA TRP A 200 -17.64 -10.00 7.22
C TRP A 200 -17.10 -11.14 8.07
N GLU A 201 -17.46 -11.19 9.36
CA GLU A 201 -17.04 -12.25 10.27
C GLU A 201 -17.51 -13.64 9.79
N GLN A 202 -18.72 -13.74 9.24
CA GLN A 202 -19.25 -14.96 8.62
C GLN A 202 -18.48 -15.37 7.34
N ALA A 203 -18.05 -14.42 6.51
CA ALA A 203 -17.25 -14.70 5.33
C ALA A 203 -15.82 -15.15 5.71
N ILE A 204 -15.24 -14.50 6.72
CA ILE A 204 -13.91 -14.85 7.25
C ILE A 204 -13.93 -16.22 7.91
N ALA A 205 -14.98 -16.55 8.68
CA ALA A 205 -15.12 -17.86 9.31
C ALA A 205 -15.11 -19.02 8.29
N GLN A 206 -15.58 -18.80 7.06
CA GLN A 206 -15.57 -19.82 6.01
C GLN A 206 -14.15 -20.19 5.53
N VAL A 207 -13.16 -19.31 5.76
CA VAL A 207 -11.77 -19.54 5.38
C VAL A 207 -10.88 -19.91 6.58
N MET A 208 -11.49 -20.13 7.75
CA MET A 208 -10.82 -20.54 8.98
C MET A 208 -11.34 -21.91 9.43
N PRO A 209 -10.58 -23.02 9.24
CA PRO A 209 -9.27 -23.14 8.58
C PRO A 209 -9.35 -23.03 7.03
N PRO A 210 -8.23 -22.76 6.30
CA PRO A 210 -6.82 -22.88 6.72
C PRO A 210 -6.20 -21.64 7.37
N ALA A 211 -6.83 -20.47 7.30
CA ALA A 211 -6.33 -19.29 8.01
C ALA A 211 -6.49 -19.49 9.52
N THR A 212 -5.50 -19.04 10.29
CA THR A 212 -5.51 -19.12 11.77
C THR A 212 -5.60 -17.77 12.43
N ALA A 213 -5.28 -16.70 11.70
CA ALA A 213 -5.44 -15.32 12.15
C ALA A 213 -5.77 -14.41 10.97
N TRP A 214 -6.40 -13.28 11.26
CA TRP A 214 -6.68 -12.25 10.28
C TRP A 214 -6.64 -10.86 10.91
N GLU A 215 -6.37 -9.85 10.09
CA GLU A 215 -6.34 -8.44 10.45
C GLU A 215 -7.08 -7.65 9.38
N GLN A 216 -7.85 -6.63 9.76
CA GLN A 216 -8.59 -5.79 8.83
C GLN A 216 -8.37 -4.31 9.11
N GLU A 217 -8.14 -3.57 8.05
CA GLU A 217 -7.86 -2.14 8.06
C GLU A 217 -8.68 -1.41 7.00
N ARG A 218 -8.86 -0.11 7.16
CA ARG A 218 -9.60 0.75 6.21
C ARG A 218 -8.63 1.79 5.67
N TRP A 219 -8.41 1.79 4.36
CA TRP A 219 -7.43 2.64 3.70
C TRP A 219 -8.14 3.57 2.71
N ASP A 220 -7.67 4.82 2.60
CA ASP A 220 -8.03 5.74 1.51
C ASP A 220 -6.82 5.92 0.59
N ILE A 221 -6.77 5.12 -0.47
CA ILE A 221 -5.63 5.08 -1.38
C ILE A 221 -5.83 6.17 -2.43
N ARG A 222 -4.80 7.00 -2.61
CA ARG A 222 -4.82 8.08 -3.61
C ARG A 222 -3.65 7.91 -4.56
N GLY A 223 -3.89 8.11 -5.84
CA GLY A 223 -2.81 8.19 -6.82
C GLY A 223 -1.89 9.35 -6.47
N VAL A 224 -0.59 9.10 -6.40
CA VAL A 224 0.39 10.18 -6.40
C VAL A 224 0.38 10.77 -7.80
N PRO A 225 0.10 12.08 -7.95
CA PRO A 225 0.19 12.73 -9.24
C PRO A 225 1.56 12.41 -9.87
N ARG A 226 1.57 11.95 -11.11
CA ARG A 226 2.82 11.70 -11.85
C ARG A 226 3.25 12.97 -12.58
N PHE A 227 4.46 13.43 -12.31
CA PHE A 227 5.09 14.45 -13.13
C PHE A 227 5.51 13.78 -14.44
N PHE A 228 4.89 14.20 -15.54
CA PHE A 228 5.38 13.93 -16.87
C PHE A 228 6.09 15.19 -17.32
N PRO A 229 7.44 15.23 -17.32
CA PRO A 229 8.13 16.38 -17.87
C PRO A 229 7.64 16.58 -19.31
N PRO A 230 7.31 17.82 -19.71
CA PRO A 230 6.99 18.10 -21.10
C PRO A 230 8.14 17.60 -21.99
N GLU A 231 7.81 17.14 -23.20
CA GLU A 231 8.87 16.87 -24.20
C GLU A 231 9.68 18.16 -24.36
N PRO A 232 10.99 18.11 -24.10
CA PRO A 232 11.81 19.31 -24.05
C PRO A 232 11.91 19.91 -25.46
N ASP A 233 11.72 21.22 -25.57
CA ASP A 233 12.03 21.96 -26.80
C ASP A 233 13.55 22.16 -26.98
N VAL A 234 14.32 21.87 -25.92
CA VAL A 234 15.78 22.05 -25.82
C VAL A 234 16.50 20.69 -25.83
N ASP A 235 17.58 20.58 -26.61
CA ASP A 235 18.42 19.38 -26.65
C ASP A 235 18.98 19.05 -25.25
N PRO A 236 18.92 17.78 -24.79
CA PRO A 236 19.47 17.34 -23.50
C PRO A 236 20.94 17.68 -23.26
N GLU A 237 21.72 17.95 -24.32
CA GLU A 237 23.13 18.35 -24.20
C GLU A 237 23.33 19.82 -23.78
N TYR A 238 22.28 20.66 -23.84
CA TYR A 238 22.40 22.06 -23.42
C TYR A 238 22.14 22.25 -21.93
N PRO A 239 22.92 23.13 -21.24
CA PRO A 239 22.71 23.44 -19.82
C PRO A 239 21.31 23.99 -19.48
N GLU A 240 20.61 24.53 -20.47
CA GLU A 240 19.25 25.08 -20.33
C GLU A 240 18.20 23.98 -20.09
N TYR A 241 18.49 22.74 -20.49
CA TYR A 241 17.62 21.58 -20.29
C TYR A 241 17.36 21.29 -18.80
N GLU A 242 18.39 21.29 -17.96
CA GLU A 242 18.25 21.04 -16.52
C GLU A 242 17.42 22.14 -15.83
N LEU A 243 17.58 23.39 -16.28
CA LEU A 243 16.83 24.53 -15.76
C LEU A 243 15.34 24.44 -16.14
N GLU A 244 15.04 24.03 -17.37
CA GLU A 244 13.67 23.84 -17.85
C GLU A 244 12.97 22.68 -17.13
N GLN A 245 13.66 21.56 -16.94
CA GLN A 245 13.12 20.44 -16.14
C GLN A 245 12.84 20.84 -14.70
N ARG A 246 13.74 21.62 -14.08
CA ARG A 246 13.55 22.10 -12.71
C ARG A 246 12.36 23.06 -12.62
N ARG A 247 12.21 23.99 -13.58
CA ARG A 247 11.03 24.87 -13.65
C ARG A 247 9.73 24.09 -13.84
N ALA A 248 9.71 23.13 -14.76
CA ALA A 248 8.52 22.32 -15.01
C ALA A 248 8.13 21.48 -13.77
N LEU A 249 9.12 20.96 -13.04
CA LEU A 249 8.89 20.28 -11.77
C LEU A 249 8.35 21.24 -10.70
N ASP A 250 8.92 22.44 -10.57
CA ASP A 250 8.47 23.45 -9.60
C ASP A 250 7.03 23.91 -9.88
N GLU A 251 6.69 24.19 -11.15
CA GLU A 251 5.33 24.51 -11.58
C GLU A 251 4.36 23.38 -11.28
N TYR A 252 4.77 22.14 -11.55
CA TYR A 252 3.99 20.96 -11.26
C TYR A 252 3.71 20.78 -9.76
N LEU A 253 4.75 20.96 -8.93
CA LEU A 253 4.63 20.92 -7.48
C LEU A 253 3.67 22.01 -6.99
N GLN A 254 3.79 23.22 -7.51
CA GLN A 254 2.92 24.34 -7.17
C GLN A 254 1.45 24.08 -7.55
N MET A 255 1.18 23.57 -8.76
CA MET A 255 -0.18 23.22 -9.21
C MET A 255 -0.85 22.17 -8.31
N HIS A 256 -0.08 21.26 -7.73
CA HIS A 256 -0.58 20.18 -6.88
C HIS A 256 -0.52 20.52 -5.39
N GLY A 257 -0.24 21.79 -5.04
CA GLY A 257 -0.30 22.30 -3.67
C GLY A 257 0.92 21.95 -2.82
N PHE A 258 2.02 21.52 -3.43
CA PHE A 258 3.31 21.37 -2.75
C PHE A 258 4.01 22.74 -2.73
N LYS A 259 4.34 23.25 -1.54
CA LYS A 259 5.08 24.53 -1.42
C LYS A 259 6.53 24.32 -1.84
N VAL A 260 6.94 24.95 -2.94
CA VAL A 260 8.35 25.07 -3.32
C VAL A 260 9.02 26.00 -2.31
N GLY A 261 10.01 25.49 -1.57
CA GLY A 261 10.76 26.24 -0.58
C GLY A 261 11.51 27.40 -1.21
N GLU A 262 11.44 28.55 -0.55
CA GLU A 262 12.04 29.83 -0.93
C GLU A 262 13.51 29.65 -1.34
N THR A 263 13.80 29.91 -2.62
CA THR A 263 15.17 30.14 -3.09
C THR A 263 15.73 31.32 -2.30
N SER A 264 16.63 31.03 -1.38
CA SER A 264 17.47 32.03 -0.75
C SER A 264 18.27 32.73 -1.85
N GLN A 265 17.93 33.98 -2.12
CA GLN A 265 18.82 34.92 -2.78
C GLN A 265 20.03 35.11 -1.86
N THR A 266 21.18 34.56 -2.24
CA THR A 266 22.47 35.00 -1.70
C THR A 266 22.99 36.12 -2.60
N ASP A 267 22.95 37.34 -2.06
CA ASP A 267 23.93 38.40 -2.38
C ASP A 267 25.26 38.08 -1.67
#